data_AF-A0A944Y7E3-F1
#
_entry.id   AF-A0A944Y7E3-F1
#
_cell.length_a   1.000
_cell.length_b   1.000
_cell.length_c   1.000
_cell.angle_alpha   90.00
_cell.angle_beta   90.00
_cell.angle_gamma   90.00
#
_symmetry.space_group_name_H-M   'P 1'
#
loop_
_entity.id
_entity.type
_entity.pdbx_description
1 polymer ?
#
loop_
_entity_poly.entity_id
_entity_poly.type
_entity_poly.pdbx_seq_one_letter_code
_entity_poly.pdbx_strand_id
1 'polypeptide(L)'
;MCESSQELIKEFISRINKKDPSIYFKIETSPRGRNGKRCYTNPLKSGVILEVLFIHDELLIGIALPGAKGNLSRSTVIEYLTKYGFVFKRQIDAKREQKNLRLETNSLDEDFIKLYELISNCDLLDPPASIGWKKIAQSSKIYHDMAKICQIAASSGNTRFLDRWVFDQVDKYIVINQRTETRTYREHIVPCDFLLRYTIEMYNEGSDIEEVAQMLKENLKIAWIDPKDAEYIDRVKKWRTTMPDGWKWGENIYERLDQSGTKYLPLVPDQYPFRNSDDR
;
A
#
# COMPACT_ATOMS: atom_id res chain seq x y z
N MET A 1 16.12 -37.18 3.40
CA MET A 1 16.19 -35.85 4.03
C MET A 1 15.80 -34.67 3.12
N CYS A 2 15.59 -34.84 1.79
CA CYS A 2 15.23 -33.70 0.91
C CYS A 2 13.70 -33.44 0.88
N GLU A 3 12.88 -34.50 0.88
CA GLU A 3 11.41 -34.37 0.80
C GLU A 3 10.82 -33.66 2.02
N SER A 4 11.29 -33.97 3.23
CA SER A 4 10.80 -33.33 4.47
C SER A 4 10.95 -31.81 4.46
N SER A 5 12.04 -31.28 3.90
CA SER A 5 12.25 -29.83 3.82
C SER A 5 11.33 -29.12 2.81
N GLN A 6 10.97 -29.79 1.72
CA GLN A 6 10.01 -29.23 0.74
C GLN A 6 8.59 -29.27 1.30
N GLU A 7 8.27 -30.30 2.08
CA GLU A 7 7.00 -30.47 2.75
C GLU A 7 6.79 -29.36 3.80
N LEU A 8 7.81 -29.06 4.62
CA LEU A 8 7.78 -27.93 5.56
C LEU A 8 7.52 -26.58 4.87
N ILE A 9 8.10 -26.34 3.68
CA ILE A 9 7.83 -25.13 2.89
C ILE A 9 6.39 -25.08 2.41
N LYS A 10 5.85 -26.21 1.93
CA LYS A 10 4.45 -26.30 1.48
C LYS A 10 3.48 -26.11 2.65
N GLU A 11 3.75 -26.70 3.80
CA GLU A 11 2.97 -26.52 5.01
C GLU A 11 2.97 -25.07 5.48
N PHE A 12 4.14 -24.42 5.49
CA PHE A 12 4.25 -22.99 5.78
C PHE A 12 3.35 -22.16 4.85
N ILE A 13 3.46 -22.36 3.53
CA ILE A 13 2.61 -21.66 2.56
C ILE A 13 1.12 -21.91 2.86
N SER A 14 0.75 -23.16 3.14
CA SER A 14 -0.65 -23.50 3.47
C SER A 14 -1.13 -22.77 4.73
N ARG A 15 -0.29 -22.63 5.77
CA ARG A 15 -0.65 -21.92 6.99
C ARG A 15 -0.76 -20.41 6.76
N ILE A 16 0.17 -19.82 6.00
CA ILE A 16 0.09 -18.40 5.64
C ILE A 16 -1.14 -18.10 4.80
N ASN A 17 -1.38 -18.86 3.72
CA ASN A 17 -2.52 -18.63 2.84
C ASN A 17 -3.87 -18.82 3.54
N LYS A 18 -3.93 -19.64 4.61
CA LYS A 18 -5.12 -19.75 5.45
C LYS A 18 -5.38 -18.48 6.27
N LYS A 19 -4.32 -17.79 6.70
CA LYS A 19 -4.41 -16.52 7.44
C LYS A 19 -4.63 -15.33 6.51
N ASP A 20 -3.90 -15.28 5.39
CA ASP A 20 -4.02 -14.27 4.36
C ASP A 20 -3.90 -14.91 2.96
N PRO A 21 -5.04 -15.15 2.28
CA PRO A 21 -5.05 -15.78 0.96
C PRO A 21 -4.56 -14.85 -0.16
N SER A 22 -4.31 -13.56 0.12
CA SER A 22 -3.79 -12.61 -0.86
C SER A 22 -2.28 -12.78 -1.10
N ILE A 23 -1.57 -13.44 -0.18
CA ILE A 23 -0.12 -13.63 -0.26
C ILE A 23 0.19 -14.76 -1.23
N TYR A 24 0.80 -14.41 -2.36
CA TYR A 24 1.23 -15.39 -3.35
C TYR A 24 2.70 -15.75 -3.21
N PHE A 25 2.99 -17.06 -3.17
CA PHE A 25 4.34 -17.61 -3.10
C PHE A 25 4.74 -18.35 -4.37
N LYS A 26 6.01 -18.20 -4.76
CA LYS A 26 6.72 -19.07 -5.69
C LYS A 26 7.65 -19.98 -4.91
N ILE A 27 7.64 -21.27 -5.22
CA ILE A 27 8.61 -22.23 -4.70
C ILE A 27 9.77 -22.32 -5.70
N GLU A 28 11.01 -22.21 -5.23
CA GLU A 28 12.17 -22.34 -6.13
C GLU A 28 12.43 -23.81 -6.46
N THR A 29 12.14 -24.23 -7.69
CA THR A 29 12.31 -25.62 -8.13
C THR A 29 13.63 -25.91 -8.85
N SER A 30 14.51 -24.91 -8.99
CA SER A 30 15.79 -25.07 -9.71
C SER A 30 16.70 -26.08 -9.02
N PRO A 31 17.19 -27.12 -9.74
CA PRO A 31 18.16 -28.08 -9.20
C PRO A 31 19.51 -27.45 -8.83
N ARG A 32 19.88 -26.35 -9.50
CA ARG A 32 21.09 -25.56 -9.19
C ARG A 32 20.84 -24.49 -8.10
N GLY A 33 19.57 -24.29 -7.74
CA GLY A 33 19.14 -23.38 -6.68
C GLY A 33 18.86 -24.13 -5.38
N ARG A 34 17.84 -23.68 -4.64
CA ARG A 34 17.46 -24.30 -3.36
C ARG A 34 16.53 -25.51 -3.51
N ASN A 35 16.14 -25.89 -4.74
CA ASN A 35 15.37 -27.09 -5.08
C ASN A 35 14.27 -27.46 -4.08
N GLY A 36 13.30 -26.57 -3.92
CA GLY A 36 12.12 -26.70 -3.07
C GLY A 36 12.34 -26.27 -1.61
N LYS A 37 13.58 -25.98 -1.19
CA LYS A 37 13.92 -25.50 0.16
C LYS A 37 13.77 -23.98 0.36
N ARG A 38 13.14 -23.31 -0.59
CA ARG A 38 12.86 -21.87 -0.54
C ARG A 38 11.54 -21.57 -1.22
N CYS A 39 10.72 -20.76 -0.56
CA CYS A 39 9.65 -20.03 -1.21
C CYS A 39 9.87 -18.52 -1.08
N TYR A 40 9.24 -17.74 -1.96
CA TYR A 40 9.36 -16.30 -1.97
C TYR A 40 8.14 -15.63 -2.59
N THR A 41 7.86 -14.40 -2.17
CA THR A 41 6.78 -13.59 -2.73
C THR A 41 7.15 -13.07 -4.12
N ASN A 42 6.18 -12.56 -4.86
CA ASN A 42 6.53 -11.60 -5.92
C ASN A 42 7.23 -10.36 -5.30
N PRO A 43 8.03 -9.61 -6.08
CA PRO A 43 8.52 -8.32 -5.63
C PRO A 43 7.37 -7.46 -5.13
N LEU A 44 7.49 -6.97 -3.90
CA LEU A 44 6.53 -6.06 -3.29
C LEU A 44 6.66 -4.67 -3.93
N LYS A 45 5.77 -3.72 -3.61
CA LYS A 45 5.83 -2.35 -4.15
C LYS A 45 7.18 -1.67 -3.88
N SER A 46 7.77 -1.95 -2.72
CA SER A 46 9.14 -1.54 -2.35
C SER A 46 10.22 -2.05 -3.30
N GLY A 47 9.98 -3.10 -4.08
CA GLY A 47 10.97 -3.91 -4.77
C GLY A 47 11.61 -5.00 -3.90
N VAL A 48 11.28 -5.06 -2.60
CA VAL A 48 11.75 -6.11 -1.69
C VAL A 48 11.06 -7.43 -2.02
N ILE A 49 11.78 -8.53 -1.90
CA ILE A 49 11.21 -9.88 -1.95
C ILE A 49 11.34 -10.50 -0.57
N LEU A 50 10.21 -10.98 -0.02
CA LEU A 50 10.22 -11.79 1.18
C LEU A 50 10.41 -13.25 0.77
N GLU A 51 11.32 -13.93 1.47
CA GLU A 51 11.61 -15.34 1.25
C GLU A 51 11.52 -16.12 2.56
N VAL A 52 11.09 -17.37 2.49
CA VAL A 52 11.26 -18.33 3.58
C VAL A 52 12.13 -19.47 3.08
N LEU A 53 13.17 -19.78 3.84
CA LEU A 53 14.18 -20.77 3.46
C LEU A 53 14.33 -21.81 4.56
N PHE A 54 14.57 -23.06 4.16
CA PHE A 54 15.00 -24.11 5.06
C PHE A 54 16.54 -24.21 5.06
N ILE A 55 17.17 -23.90 6.19
CA ILE A 55 18.63 -23.89 6.38
C ILE A 55 18.93 -24.44 7.78
N HIS A 56 19.94 -25.32 7.91
CA HIS A 56 20.34 -25.90 9.22
C HIS A 56 19.15 -26.45 10.04
N ASP A 57 18.25 -27.15 9.37
CA ASP A 57 17.06 -27.79 9.95
C ASP A 57 16.00 -26.84 10.54
N GLU A 58 16.08 -25.54 10.23
CA GLU A 58 15.10 -24.53 10.62
C GLU A 58 14.56 -23.76 9.39
N LEU A 59 13.31 -23.25 9.51
CA LEU A 59 12.75 -22.27 8.58
C LEU A 59 13.12 -20.87 9.02
N LEU A 60 13.57 -20.04 8.08
CA LEU A 60 14.01 -18.67 8.33
C LEU A 60 13.33 -17.71 7.37
N ILE A 61 12.93 -16.56 7.91
CA ILE A 61 12.48 -15.42 7.09
C ILE A 61 13.72 -14.70 6.58
N GLY A 62 13.76 -14.51 5.27
CA GLY A 62 14.75 -13.71 4.58
C GLY A 62 14.13 -12.52 3.86
N ILE A 63 14.91 -11.46 3.77
CA ILE A 63 14.55 -10.25 3.03
C ILE A 63 15.60 -10.06 1.94
N ALA A 64 15.20 -10.26 0.69
CA ALA A 64 16.06 -10.05 -0.46
C ALA A 64 15.91 -8.62 -0.97
N LEU A 65 17.03 -7.91 -1.02
CA LEU A 65 17.13 -6.53 -1.50
C LEU A 65 17.74 -6.54 -2.92
N PRO A 66 17.04 -6.05 -3.95
CA PRO A 66 17.50 -6.14 -5.33
C PRO A 66 18.62 -5.15 -5.67
N GLY A 67 19.71 -5.67 -6.23
CA GLY A 67 20.73 -4.89 -6.94
C GLY A 67 21.43 -3.81 -6.12
N ALA A 68 21.93 -2.78 -6.81
CA ALA A 68 22.65 -1.66 -6.19
C ALA A 68 21.76 -0.82 -5.26
N LYS A 69 20.50 -0.62 -5.63
CA LYS A 69 19.50 0.11 -4.83
C LYS A 69 19.26 -0.58 -3.48
N GLY A 70 19.13 -1.90 -3.48
CA GLY A 70 19.00 -2.69 -2.25
C GLY A 70 20.20 -2.58 -1.32
N ASN A 71 21.42 -2.52 -1.87
CA ASN A 71 22.64 -2.33 -1.07
C ASN A 71 22.69 -0.96 -0.39
N LEU A 72 22.33 0.11 -1.12
CA LEU A 72 22.31 1.47 -0.58
C LEU A 72 21.27 1.64 0.53
N SER A 73 20.11 1.00 0.41
CA SER A 73 19.00 1.14 1.37
C SER A 73 19.02 0.11 2.50
N ARG A 74 20.05 -0.75 2.56
CA ARG A 74 20.14 -1.86 3.53
C ARG A 74 20.10 -1.39 4.98
N SER A 75 20.88 -0.38 5.34
CA SER A 75 20.92 0.16 6.71
C SER A 75 19.57 0.76 7.11
N THR A 76 18.93 1.49 6.20
CA THR A 76 17.59 2.05 6.40
C THR A 76 16.53 0.97 6.61
N VAL A 77 16.57 -0.11 5.82
CA VAL A 77 15.66 -1.27 6.00
C VAL A 77 15.87 -1.92 7.38
N ILE A 78 17.13 -2.13 7.79
CA ILE A 78 17.45 -2.70 9.10
C ILE A 78 16.93 -1.80 10.23
N GLU A 79 17.26 -0.51 10.19
CA GLU A 79 16.86 0.47 11.20
C GLU A 79 15.33 0.54 11.31
N TYR A 80 14.65 0.64 10.17
CA TYR A 80 13.18 0.67 10.12
C TYR A 80 12.58 -0.57 10.75
N LEU A 81 12.98 -1.77 10.31
CA LEU A 81 12.40 -3.01 10.83
C LEU A 81 12.76 -3.25 12.31
N THR A 82 13.94 -2.84 12.75
CA THR A 82 14.34 -2.90 14.17
C THR A 82 13.42 -2.04 15.03
N LYS A 83 13.02 -0.85 14.55
CA LYS A 83 12.04 0.01 15.25
C LYS A 83 10.68 -0.67 15.43
N TYR A 84 10.31 -1.62 14.57
CA TYR A 84 9.08 -2.41 14.67
C TYR A 84 9.26 -3.76 15.40
N GLY A 85 10.42 -3.95 16.06
CA GLY A 85 10.70 -5.09 16.92
C GLY A 85 11.28 -6.31 16.19
N PHE A 86 11.67 -6.18 14.93
CA PHE A 86 12.34 -7.26 14.22
C PHE A 86 13.83 -7.30 14.57
N VAL A 87 14.32 -8.51 14.88
CA VAL A 87 15.73 -8.74 15.17
C VAL A 87 16.37 -9.49 14.01
N PHE A 88 17.57 -9.10 13.61
CA PHE A 88 18.29 -9.72 12.51
C PHE A 88 19.38 -10.66 13.03
N LYS A 89 19.48 -11.87 12.44
CA LYS A 89 20.58 -12.79 12.74
C LYS A 89 21.90 -12.09 12.44
N ARG A 90 22.83 -12.10 13.41
CA ARG A 90 24.19 -11.57 13.20
C ARG A 90 24.83 -12.28 12.00
N GLN A 91 25.48 -11.52 11.13
CA GLN A 91 26.26 -12.09 10.04
C GLN A 91 27.52 -12.74 10.64
N ILE A 92 27.51 -14.06 10.80
CA ILE A 92 28.60 -14.80 11.45
C ILE A 92 29.80 -15.02 10.51
N ASP A 93 29.61 -14.96 9.18
CA ASP A 93 30.68 -15.23 8.22
C ASP A 93 31.31 -13.96 7.64
N ALA A 94 32.42 -13.52 8.24
CA ALA A 94 33.28 -12.44 7.73
C ALA A 94 33.91 -12.72 6.34
N LYS A 95 33.70 -13.91 5.75
CA LYS A 95 34.26 -14.31 4.45
C LYS A 95 33.26 -14.29 3.29
N ARG A 96 31.96 -14.15 3.55
CA ARG A 96 30.92 -14.00 2.51
C ARG A 96 29.77 -13.14 3.05
N GLU A 97 29.74 -11.87 2.68
CA GLU A 97 28.58 -11.01 2.95
C GLU A 97 27.31 -11.68 2.43
N GLN A 98 26.42 -12.10 3.34
CA GLN A 98 25.11 -12.58 2.94
C GLN A 98 24.31 -11.39 2.40
N LYS A 99 24.09 -11.40 1.08
CA LYS A 99 23.33 -10.35 0.36
C LYS A 99 21.93 -10.14 0.93
N ASN A 100 21.27 -11.20 1.38
CA ASN A 100 19.91 -11.11 1.92
C ASN A 100 19.94 -10.99 3.44
N LEU A 101 19.01 -10.23 4.02
CA LEU A 101 18.84 -10.13 5.47
C LEU A 101 18.14 -11.39 5.99
N ARG A 102 18.38 -11.74 7.25
CA ARG A 102 17.77 -12.90 7.92
C ARG A 102 17.22 -12.46 9.26
N LEU A 103 15.97 -12.81 9.54
CA LEU A 103 15.33 -12.48 10.81
C LEU A 103 15.55 -13.60 11.84
N GLU A 104 15.72 -13.19 13.08
CA GLU A 104 15.49 -14.03 14.25
C GLU A 104 13.99 -13.99 14.55
N THR A 105 13.37 -15.17 14.66
CA THR A 105 11.94 -15.29 14.92
C THR A 105 11.68 -16.53 15.76
N ASN A 106 10.78 -16.39 16.74
CA ASN A 106 10.21 -17.50 17.50
C ASN A 106 8.77 -17.81 17.09
N SER A 107 8.21 -17.03 16.15
CA SER A 107 6.84 -17.12 15.66
C SER A 107 6.80 -16.86 14.16
N LEU A 108 7.33 -17.82 13.40
CA LEU A 108 7.57 -17.70 11.96
C LEU A 108 6.37 -17.14 11.19
N ASP A 109 5.18 -17.70 11.43
CA ASP A 109 3.98 -17.34 10.67
C ASP A 109 3.50 -15.91 11.00
N GLU A 110 3.49 -15.52 12.28
CA GLU A 110 3.05 -14.18 12.71
C GLU A 110 4.05 -13.10 12.29
N ASP A 111 5.34 -13.35 12.47
CA ASP A 111 6.39 -12.41 12.09
C ASP A 111 6.43 -12.24 10.57
N PHE A 112 6.16 -13.29 9.79
CA PHE A 112 6.06 -13.18 8.34
C PHE A 112 4.89 -12.29 7.90
N ILE A 113 3.69 -12.49 8.48
CA ILE A 113 2.51 -11.67 8.16
C ILE A 113 2.74 -10.22 8.56
N LYS A 114 3.18 -9.98 9.80
CA LYS A 114 3.49 -8.64 10.28
C LYS A 114 4.52 -7.94 9.39
N LEU A 115 5.55 -8.67 8.96
CA LEU A 115 6.56 -8.13 8.05
C LEU A 115 5.96 -7.82 6.68
N TYR A 116 5.18 -8.73 6.12
CA TYR A 116 4.51 -8.56 4.83
C TYR A 116 3.59 -7.33 4.86
N GLU A 117 2.73 -7.19 5.86
CA GLU A 117 1.85 -6.03 6.03
C GLU A 117 2.62 -4.72 6.13
N LEU A 118 3.72 -4.72 6.90
CA LEU A 118 4.53 -3.54 7.15
C LEU A 118 5.23 -3.04 5.88
N ILE A 119 5.71 -3.94 5.01
CA ILE A 119 6.57 -3.56 3.88
C ILE A 119 5.90 -3.68 2.50
N SER A 120 4.72 -4.30 2.39
CA SER A 120 4.03 -4.51 1.11
C SER A 120 3.75 -3.20 0.36
N ASN A 121 3.52 -2.12 1.10
CA ASN A 121 3.23 -0.79 0.56
C ASN A 121 4.24 0.28 1.00
N CYS A 122 5.38 -0.11 1.58
CA CYS A 122 6.39 0.84 2.03
C CYS A 122 7.42 1.10 0.92
N ASP A 123 7.92 2.32 0.76
CA ASP A 123 8.95 2.66 -0.23
C ASP A 123 10.38 2.48 0.35
N LEU A 124 10.63 1.38 1.05
CA LEU A 124 11.87 1.16 1.83
C LEU A 124 13.17 1.16 1.01
N LEU A 125 13.09 0.91 -0.29
CA LEU A 125 14.28 0.92 -1.15
C LEU A 125 14.58 2.31 -1.71
N ASP A 126 13.69 3.29 -1.57
CA ASP A 126 13.96 4.66 -1.98
C ASP A 126 14.87 5.35 -0.95
N PRO A 127 16.02 5.92 -1.34
CA PRO A 127 16.98 6.51 -0.39
C PRO A 127 16.37 7.66 0.44
N PRO A 128 16.93 7.99 1.62
CA PRO A 128 16.41 9.01 2.53
C PRO A 128 16.05 10.37 1.90
N ALA A 129 16.81 10.81 0.89
CA ALA A 129 16.52 12.04 0.14
C ALA A 129 15.21 11.97 -0.66
N SER A 130 14.74 10.76 -1.01
CA SER A 130 13.42 10.49 -1.61
C SER A 130 12.35 10.05 -0.60
N ILE A 131 12.70 9.84 0.68
CA ILE A 131 11.75 9.41 1.74
C ILE A 131 10.91 10.59 2.26
N GLY A 132 11.34 11.85 2.05
CA GLY A 132 10.76 13.06 2.66
C GLY A 132 9.28 13.34 2.37
N TRP A 133 8.65 12.65 1.42
CA TRP A 133 7.27 12.88 0.98
C TRP A 133 6.43 11.58 0.92
N LYS A 134 7.04 10.42 1.16
CA LYS A 134 6.42 9.09 0.93
C LYS A 134 5.96 8.37 2.20
N LYS A 135 6.19 8.95 3.38
CA LYS A 135 5.63 8.45 4.64
C LYS A 135 4.28 9.10 4.89
N ILE A 136 3.22 8.50 4.35
CA ILE A 136 1.90 8.71 4.91
C ILE A 136 1.83 7.83 6.16
N ALA A 137 1.72 8.48 7.33
CA ALA A 137 1.73 7.84 8.64
C ALA A 137 0.44 7.02 8.87
N GLN A 138 0.40 6.41 10.06
CA GLN A 138 -0.70 5.64 10.65
C GLN A 138 -2.09 6.16 10.24
N SER A 139 -3.08 5.27 10.12
CA SER A 139 -4.42 5.56 9.56
C SER A 139 -5.13 6.79 10.14
N SER A 140 -4.82 7.18 11.38
CA SER A 140 -5.37 8.38 12.04
C SER A 140 -4.82 9.72 11.52
N LYS A 141 -3.65 9.75 10.87
CA LYS A 141 -3.02 10.99 10.35
C LYS A 141 -2.95 11.08 8.83
N ILE A 142 -3.65 10.17 8.17
CA ILE A 142 -3.54 9.93 6.73
C ILE A 142 -3.86 11.17 5.89
N TYR A 143 -4.96 11.86 6.20
CA TYR A 143 -5.39 13.06 5.48
C TYR A 143 -4.51 14.27 5.80
N HIS A 144 -4.00 14.36 7.02
CA HIS A 144 -3.09 15.41 7.43
C HIS A 144 -1.75 15.33 6.69
N ASP A 145 -1.22 14.12 6.50
CA ASP A 145 0.02 13.94 5.73
C ASP A 145 -0.19 14.23 4.23
N MET A 146 -1.37 13.90 3.68
CA MET A 146 -1.74 14.30 2.32
C MET A 146 -1.85 15.83 2.17
N ALA A 147 -2.49 16.47 3.13
CA ALA A 147 -2.61 17.93 3.18
C ALA A 147 -1.22 18.58 3.17
N LYS A 148 -0.27 18.09 3.98
CA LYS A 148 1.13 18.54 3.95
C LYS A 148 1.79 18.42 2.58
N ILE A 149 1.60 17.31 1.87
CA ILE A 149 2.15 17.12 0.52
C ILE A 149 1.57 18.19 -0.43
N CYS A 150 0.26 18.42 -0.35
CA CYS A 150 -0.43 19.42 -1.15
C CYS A 150 0.04 20.85 -0.79
N GLN A 151 0.29 21.14 0.49
CA GLN A 151 0.81 22.43 0.95
C GLN A 151 2.18 22.72 0.36
N ILE A 152 3.10 21.75 0.39
CA ILE A 152 4.44 21.90 -0.21
C ILE A 152 4.33 22.19 -1.71
N ALA A 153 3.44 21.49 -2.41
CA ALA A 153 3.21 21.72 -3.83
C ALA A 153 2.61 23.11 -4.11
N ALA A 154 1.66 23.57 -3.29
CA ALA A 154 1.08 24.91 -3.38
C ALA A 154 2.15 25.99 -3.14
N SER A 155 2.88 25.91 -2.03
CA SER A 155 3.91 26.90 -1.65
C SER A 155 5.08 26.94 -2.62
N SER A 156 5.42 25.84 -3.28
CA SER A 156 6.49 25.79 -4.29
C SER A 156 6.04 26.18 -5.69
N GLY A 157 4.73 26.32 -5.94
CA GLY A 157 4.15 26.48 -7.27
C GLY A 157 4.36 25.27 -8.18
N ASN A 158 4.88 24.16 -7.65
CA ASN A 158 5.25 22.97 -8.42
C ASN A 158 4.21 21.86 -8.26
N THR A 159 3.08 22.05 -8.94
CA THR A 159 1.96 21.10 -8.91
C THR A 159 2.15 19.90 -9.84
N ARG A 160 3.24 19.85 -10.63
CA ARG A 160 3.52 18.74 -11.57
C ARG A 160 3.64 17.37 -10.91
N PHE A 161 3.93 17.33 -9.61
CA PHE A 161 4.04 16.10 -8.83
C PHE A 161 2.74 15.73 -8.09
N LEU A 162 1.72 16.59 -8.13
CA LEU A 162 0.39 16.28 -7.65
C LEU A 162 -0.35 15.47 -8.72
N ASP A 163 -0.13 14.16 -8.67
CA ASP A 163 -0.80 13.13 -9.45
C ASP A 163 -1.71 12.32 -8.52
N ARG A 164 -2.69 11.61 -9.09
CA ARG A 164 -3.43 10.50 -8.47
C ARG A 164 -2.58 9.62 -7.53
N TRP A 165 -1.28 9.41 -7.79
CA TRP A 165 -0.37 8.66 -6.92
C TRP A 165 -0.34 9.16 -5.47
N VAL A 166 -0.55 10.46 -5.23
CA VAL A 166 -0.64 11.06 -3.88
C VAL A 166 -1.76 10.39 -3.08
N PHE A 167 -2.88 10.09 -3.74
CA PHE A 167 -4.05 9.47 -3.12
C PHE A 167 -4.04 7.93 -3.20
N ASP A 168 -3.43 7.33 -4.22
CA ASP A 168 -3.39 5.86 -4.39
C ASP A 168 -2.73 5.13 -3.20
N GLN A 169 -1.92 5.81 -2.39
CA GLN A 169 -1.28 5.22 -1.21
C GLN A 169 -2.27 4.83 -0.10
N VAL A 170 -3.49 5.38 -0.12
CA VAL A 170 -4.43 5.27 1.00
C VAL A 170 -5.72 4.58 0.65
N ASP A 171 -5.81 4.02 -0.54
CA ASP A 171 -6.98 3.34 -1.08
C ASP A 171 -7.67 2.44 -0.07
N LYS A 172 -6.89 1.58 0.60
CA LYS A 172 -7.43 0.63 1.58
C LYS A 172 -8.22 1.29 2.71
N TYR A 173 -7.97 2.55 3.03
CA TYR A 173 -8.63 3.31 4.09
C TYR A 173 -9.83 4.14 3.60
N ILE A 174 -9.96 4.36 2.30
CA ILE A 174 -10.97 5.26 1.71
C ILE A 174 -11.94 4.54 0.76
N VAL A 175 -11.76 3.23 0.57
CA VAL A 175 -12.66 2.39 -0.23
C VAL A 175 -13.98 2.16 0.52
N ILE A 176 -15.08 2.44 -0.17
CA ILE A 176 -16.44 2.38 0.39
C ILE A 176 -17.20 1.11 0.03
N ASN A 177 -16.68 0.23 -0.84
CA ASN A 177 -17.35 -1.02 -1.21
C ASN A 177 -16.34 -2.11 -1.59
N GLN A 178 -16.83 -3.33 -1.83
CA GLN A 178 -15.96 -4.45 -2.21
C GLN A 178 -15.94 -4.65 -3.73
N ARG A 179 -14.75 -4.99 -4.23
CA ARG A 179 -14.53 -5.47 -5.58
C ARG A 179 -15.30 -6.77 -5.80
N THR A 180 -15.98 -6.89 -6.94
CA THR A 180 -16.69 -8.12 -7.34
C THR A 180 -16.25 -8.55 -8.74
N GLU A 181 -16.81 -9.64 -9.26
CA GLU A 181 -16.57 -10.09 -10.65
C GLU A 181 -16.98 -9.04 -11.68
N THR A 182 -18.04 -8.28 -11.39
CA THR A 182 -18.55 -7.21 -12.27
C THR A 182 -17.95 -5.84 -11.95
N ARG A 183 -17.77 -5.52 -10.67
CA ARG A 183 -17.23 -4.24 -10.21
C ARG A 183 -15.72 -4.35 -10.04
N THR A 184 -15.02 -4.20 -11.15
CA THR A 184 -13.56 -4.38 -11.22
C THR A 184 -12.80 -3.09 -11.48
N TYR A 185 -13.50 -2.00 -11.78
CA TYR A 185 -12.90 -0.70 -12.01
C TYR A 185 -12.91 0.14 -10.73
N ARG A 186 -11.74 0.68 -10.38
CA ARG A 186 -11.54 1.52 -9.19
C ARG A 186 -11.75 2.97 -9.57
N GLU A 187 -12.78 3.60 -9.01
CA GLU A 187 -13.13 4.99 -9.28
C GLU A 187 -13.12 5.81 -7.99
N HIS A 188 -12.52 7.00 -8.03
CA HIS A 188 -12.69 7.94 -6.93
C HIS A 188 -14.10 8.51 -6.98
N ILE A 189 -14.74 8.81 -5.86
CA ILE A 189 -16.11 9.34 -5.91
C ILE A 189 -16.08 10.78 -6.43
N VAL A 190 -15.32 11.64 -5.75
CA VAL A 190 -14.89 12.94 -6.26
C VAL A 190 -13.58 12.75 -7.04
N PRO A 191 -13.44 13.22 -8.30
CA PRO A 191 -12.23 13.01 -9.08
C PRO A 191 -10.96 13.51 -8.40
N CYS A 192 -9.85 12.75 -8.46
CA CYS A 192 -8.57 13.17 -7.86
C CYS A 192 -8.11 14.54 -8.35
N ASP A 193 -8.15 14.75 -9.66
CA ASP A 193 -7.69 16.00 -10.27
C ASP A 193 -8.53 17.18 -9.78
N PHE A 194 -9.83 16.95 -9.52
CA PHE A 194 -10.73 17.94 -8.96
C PHE A 194 -10.37 18.27 -7.51
N LEU A 195 -10.14 17.25 -6.69
CA LEU A 195 -9.66 17.40 -5.31
C LEU A 195 -8.31 18.12 -5.24
N LEU A 196 -7.33 17.70 -6.03
CA LEU A 196 -5.98 18.29 -6.02
C LEU A 196 -6.02 19.77 -6.40
N ARG A 197 -6.76 20.16 -7.46
CA ARG A 197 -6.92 21.58 -7.79
C ARG A 197 -7.52 22.36 -6.62
N TYR A 198 -8.55 21.83 -5.98
CA TYR A 198 -9.19 22.50 -4.86
C TYR A 198 -8.28 22.60 -3.63
N THR A 199 -7.45 21.59 -3.33
CA THR A 199 -6.44 21.73 -2.26
C THR A 199 -5.47 22.89 -2.51
N ILE A 200 -5.08 23.12 -3.77
CA ILE A 200 -4.23 24.25 -4.15
C ILE A 200 -4.96 25.58 -3.96
N GLU A 201 -6.22 25.65 -4.38
CA GLU A 201 -7.08 26.84 -4.18
C GLU A 201 -7.21 27.18 -2.69
N MET A 202 -7.56 26.19 -1.85
CA MET A 202 -7.64 26.37 -0.40
C MET A 202 -6.34 26.93 0.20
N TYR A 203 -5.17 26.38 -0.16
CA TYR A 203 -3.90 26.91 0.33
C TYR A 203 -3.59 28.32 -0.18
N ASN A 204 -3.95 28.65 -1.42
CA ASN A 204 -3.77 30.00 -1.96
C ASN A 204 -4.71 31.01 -1.28
N GLU A 205 -5.87 30.58 -0.80
CA GLU A 205 -6.85 31.38 -0.05
C GLU A 205 -6.51 31.50 1.44
N GLY A 206 -5.47 30.80 1.91
CA GLY A 206 -4.95 30.91 3.27
C GLY A 206 -5.43 29.82 4.22
N SER A 207 -6.07 28.76 3.73
CA SER A 207 -6.44 27.62 4.57
C SER A 207 -5.22 26.92 5.16
N ASP A 208 -5.39 26.39 6.37
CA ASP A 208 -4.36 25.63 7.05
C ASP A 208 -4.38 24.12 6.68
N ILE A 209 -3.42 23.38 7.25
CA ILE A 209 -3.28 21.94 6.98
C ILE A 209 -4.50 21.16 7.48
N GLU A 210 -5.08 21.54 8.62
CA GLU A 210 -6.18 20.81 9.25
C GLU A 210 -7.48 21.00 8.46
N GLU A 211 -7.74 22.21 7.97
CA GLU A 211 -8.89 22.49 7.10
C GLU A 211 -8.83 21.67 5.80
N VAL A 212 -7.66 21.61 5.16
CA VAL A 212 -7.47 20.80 3.94
C VAL A 212 -7.54 19.31 4.25
N ALA A 213 -7.00 18.86 5.38
CA ALA A 213 -7.09 17.47 5.82
C ALA A 213 -8.55 17.05 6.05
N GLN A 214 -9.35 17.92 6.66
CA GLN A 214 -10.78 17.68 6.88
C GLN A 214 -11.54 17.60 5.55
N MET A 215 -11.28 18.51 4.61
CA MET A 215 -11.85 18.46 3.26
C MET A 215 -11.52 17.15 2.54
N LEU A 216 -10.25 16.72 2.59
CA LEU A 216 -9.84 15.43 2.05
C LEU A 216 -10.55 14.27 2.76
N LYS A 217 -10.69 14.31 4.09
CA LYS A 217 -11.39 13.25 4.87
C LYS A 217 -12.83 13.05 4.42
N GLU A 218 -13.53 14.15 4.14
CA GLU A 218 -14.94 14.15 3.74
C GLU A 218 -15.13 13.71 2.29
N ASN A 219 -14.24 14.10 1.38
CA ASN A 219 -14.46 13.99 -0.06
C ASN A 219 -13.62 12.89 -0.76
N LEU A 220 -12.47 12.53 -0.20
CA LEU A 220 -11.59 11.51 -0.78
C LEU A 220 -12.11 10.10 -0.42
N LYS A 221 -12.87 9.51 -1.35
CA LYS A 221 -13.43 8.16 -1.26
C LYS A 221 -13.25 7.40 -2.58
N ILE A 222 -13.24 6.08 -2.52
CA ILE A 222 -13.13 5.20 -3.69
C ILE A 222 -14.27 4.18 -3.71
N ALA A 223 -14.86 3.97 -4.89
CA ALA A 223 -15.79 2.90 -5.16
C ALA A 223 -15.25 1.96 -6.26
N TRP A 224 -15.46 0.67 -6.08
CA TRP A 224 -15.42 -0.32 -7.16
C TRP A 224 -16.73 -0.26 -7.94
N ILE A 225 -16.63 0.00 -9.24
CA ILE A 225 -17.76 0.12 -10.17
C ILE A 225 -17.55 -0.77 -11.40
N ASP A 226 -18.59 -0.95 -12.20
CA ASP A 226 -18.47 -1.65 -13.49
C ASP A 226 -17.59 -0.81 -14.45
N PRO A 227 -16.63 -1.41 -15.17
CA PRO A 227 -15.85 -0.69 -16.17
C PRO A 227 -16.70 0.06 -17.21
N LYS A 228 -17.91 -0.43 -17.53
CA LYS A 228 -18.84 0.25 -18.44
C LYS A 228 -19.39 1.55 -17.85
N ASP A 229 -19.66 1.56 -16.55
CA ASP A 229 -20.14 2.75 -15.85
C ASP A 229 -19.03 3.82 -15.82
N ALA A 230 -17.79 3.40 -15.58
CA ALA A 230 -16.62 4.27 -15.64
C ALA A 230 -16.44 4.91 -17.03
N GLU A 231 -16.54 4.10 -18.09
CA GLU A 231 -16.46 4.60 -19.46
C GLU A 231 -17.60 5.59 -19.79
N TYR A 232 -18.81 5.33 -19.29
CA TYR A 232 -19.94 6.23 -19.47
C TYR A 232 -19.74 7.58 -18.77
N ILE A 233 -19.27 7.56 -17.51
CA ILE A 233 -18.90 8.78 -16.75
C ILE A 233 -17.84 9.58 -17.51
N ASP A 234 -16.79 8.90 -17.98
CA ASP A 234 -15.63 9.57 -18.59
C ASP A 234 -15.94 10.10 -19.99
N ARG A 235 -16.61 9.31 -20.85
CA ARG A 235 -16.77 9.63 -22.27
C ARG A 235 -18.08 10.30 -22.60
N VAL A 236 -19.18 9.86 -21.98
CA VAL A 236 -20.52 10.37 -22.30
C VAL A 236 -20.84 11.59 -21.44
N LYS A 237 -20.68 11.48 -20.13
CA LYS A 237 -20.90 12.59 -19.19
C LYS A 237 -19.74 13.59 -19.16
N LYS A 238 -18.54 13.18 -19.59
CA LYS A 238 -17.29 13.99 -19.58
C LYS A 238 -16.87 14.44 -18.18
N TRP A 239 -17.18 13.64 -17.17
CA TRP A 239 -16.90 13.93 -15.76
C TRP A 239 -15.65 13.21 -15.22
N ARG A 240 -14.68 12.94 -16.09
CA ARG A 240 -13.43 12.27 -15.70
C ARG A 240 -12.64 13.06 -14.65
N THR A 241 -12.67 14.39 -14.76
CA THR A 241 -11.87 15.31 -13.93
C THR A 241 -12.71 16.42 -13.29
N THR A 242 -14.04 16.28 -13.32
CA THR A 242 -14.99 17.26 -12.79
C THR A 242 -16.17 16.56 -12.12
N MET A 243 -16.82 17.27 -11.19
CA MET A 243 -18.14 16.90 -10.69
C MET A 243 -19.24 17.34 -11.68
N PRO A 244 -20.49 16.86 -11.53
CA PRO A 244 -21.63 17.34 -12.31
C PRO A 244 -21.84 18.85 -12.20
N ASP A 245 -22.46 19.44 -13.23
CA ASP A 245 -22.74 20.87 -13.27
C ASP A 245 -23.60 21.30 -12.08
N GLY A 246 -23.19 22.37 -11.41
CA GLY A 246 -23.89 22.92 -10.25
C GLY A 246 -23.54 22.28 -8.90
N TRP A 247 -22.76 21.21 -8.87
CA TRP A 247 -22.27 20.60 -7.63
C TRP A 247 -21.37 21.58 -6.85
N LYS A 248 -21.55 21.62 -5.52
CA LYS A 248 -20.77 22.48 -4.61
C LYS A 248 -20.11 21.68 -3.49
N TRP A 249 -19.01 22.21 -2.95
CA TRP A 249 -18.37 21.64 -1.78
C TRP A 249 -19.32 21.59 -0.58
N GLY A 250 -19.29 20.46 0.14
CA GLY A 250 -20.21 20.17 1.25
C GLY A 250 -21.52 19.50 0.81
N GLU A 251 -21.78 19.37 -0.49
CA GLU A 251 -22.93 18.60 -1.01
C GLU A 251 -22.64 17.10 -1.09
N ASN A 252 -23.60 16.34 -1.62
CA ASN A 252 -23.50 14.90 -1.79
C ASN A 252 -22.29 14.53 -2.66
N ILE A 253 -21.28 13.87 -2.08
CA ILE A 253 -20.09 13.45 -2.82
C ILE A 253 -20.43 12.41 -3.89
N TYR A 254 -21.52 11.65 -3.71
CA TYR A 254 -21.92 10.55 -4.61
C TYR A 254 -22.64 11.01 -5.88
N GLU A 255 -22.91 12.31 -6.02
CA GLU A 255 -23.73 12.88 -7.10
C GLU A 255 -23.31 12.40 -8.49
N ARG A 256 -22.00 12.26 -8.73
CA ARG A 256 -21.46 11.78 -10.01
C ARG A 256 -21.85 10.34 -10.32
N LEU A 257 -21.87 9.47 -9.30
CA LEU A 257 -22.28 8.08 -9.43
C LEU A 257 -23.81 7.97 -9.54
N ASP A 258 -24.53 8.78 -8.76
CA ASP A 258 -26.00 8.80 -8.75
C ASP A 258 -26.56 9.26 -10.11
N GLN A 259 -26.07 10.39 -10.64
CA GLN A 259 -26.53 10.94 -11.92
C GLN A 259 -26.05 10.14 -13.16
N SER A 260 -25.07 9.24 -12.99
CA SER A 260 -24.68 8.30 -14.03
C SER A 260 -25.46 6.99 -13.98
N GLY A 261 -26.29 6.77 -12.93
CA GLY A 261 -26.99 5.50 -12.72
C GLY A 261 -26.05 4.36 -12.32
N THR A 262 -24.84 4.69 -11.86
CA THR A 262 -23.81 3.72 -11.50
C THR A 262 -24.25 2.92 -10.28
N LYS A 263 -24.16 1.58 -10.37
CA LYS A 263 -24.53 0.72 -9.23
C LYS A 263 -23.37 0.56 -8.27
N TYR A 264 -23.38 1.34 -7.21
CA TYR A 264 -22.50 1.16 -6.06
C TYR A 264 -23.35 0.84 -4.82
N LEU A 265 -22.88 -0.10 -4.00
CA LEU A 265 -23.47 -0.38 -2.69
C LEU A 265 -22.42 -0.02 -1.66
N PRO A 266 -22.53 1.13 -0.97
CA PRO A 266 -21.60 1.48 0.08
C PRO A 266 -21.68 0.47 1.22
N LEU A 267 -20.54 0.22 1.85
CA LEU A 267 -20.44 -0.54 3.09
C LEU A 267 -21.17 0.23 4.18
N VAL A 268 -21.89 -0.50 5.03
CA VAL A 268 -22.39 0.07 6.29
C VAL A 268 -21.16 0.56 7.08
N PRO A 269 -21.23 1.68 7.84
CA PRO A 269 -20.08 2.20 8.60
C PRO A 269 -19.30 1.18 9.45
N ASP A 270 -19.97 0.14 9.93
CA ASP A 270 -19.36 -0.97 10.69
C ASP A 270 -18.59 -2.00 9.84
N GLN A 271 -18.67 -1.90 8.51
CA GLN A 271 -18.08 -2.83 7.54
C GLN A 271 -16.88 -2.23 6.78
N TYR A 272 -16.47 -1.00 7.07
CA TYR A 272 -15.23 -0.45 6.52
C TYR A 272 -14.04 -1.27 7.02
N PRO A 273 -13.13 -1.70 6.11
CA PRO A 273 -12.02 -2.59 6.46
C PRO A 273 -11.02 -1.96 7.44
N PHE A 274 -11.04 -0.64 7.61
CA PHE A 274 -10.20 0.08 8.55
C PHE A 274 -11.01 1.20 9.22
N ARG A 275 -11.45 0.97 10.46
CA ARG A 275 -12.02 2.00 11.32
C ARG A 275 -10.90 2.75 12.01
N ASN A 276 -10.88 4.08 11.93
CA ASN A 276 -10.03 4.87 12.81
C ASN A 276 -10.61 4.85 14.22
N SER A 277 -9.74 4.70 15.22
CA SER A 277 -10.12 4.76 16.65
C SER A 277 -10.80 6.07 17.04
N ASP A 278 -10.63 7.11 16.22
CA ASP A 278 -11.05 8.48 16.47
C ASP A 278 -12.44 8.80 15.88
N ASP A 279 -13.09 7.84 15.21
CA ASP A 279 -14.47 7.98 14.72
C ASP A 279 -15.51 7.51 15.78
N ARG A 280 -15.20 7.68 17.08
CA ARG A 280 -16.12 7.47 18.22
C ARG A 280 -16.48 8.78 18.91
#